data_AF-A0A7Y2G0X1-F1
#
_entry.id   AF-A0A7Y2G0X1-F1
#
_cell.length_a   1.000
_cell.length_b   1.000
_cell.length_c   1.000
_cell.angle_alpha   90.00
_cell.angle_beta   90.00
_cell.angle_gamma   90.00
#
_symmetry.space_group_name_H-M   'P 1'
#
loop_
_entity.id
_entity.type
_entity.pdbx_description
1 polymer ?
#
loop_
_entity_poly.entity_id
_entity_poly.type
_entity_poly.pdbx_seq_one_letter_code
_entity_poly.pdbx_strand_id
1 'polypeptide(L)'
;MPSPRYRLRRSRDTTAQGVARAHLDQNHIPGSVSRSTLGVALRIVLAVAAIGFVATQVDMSAIVETGKKADKWWILLAVLLLPINISLEAVTWYPLLRRVAGPTSRIEAFLAVVSGYPLGMFTPARVGELAGRALFIREGDRTTIAISAAVARLADLVVVLAAGTAMLVAGRLTGYVHFDGAIALVGVALVATVVSTSVVLAPGTIARIADRFHFMKRYRPKIAFLTDLPVGVMVRVIGFSAVRLSVYSGQFVVLAFGFSQGLNPG
;
A
#
# COMPACT_ATOMS: atom_id res chain seq x y z
N MET A 1 -89.76 1.40 25.62
CA MET A 1 -90.22 2.79 25.85
C MET A 1 -89.83 3.20 27.26
N PRO A 2 -89.39 4.44 27.55
CA PRO A 2 -88.63 5.42 26.76
C PRO A 2 -87.35 5.96 27.48
N SER A 3 -86.29 6.25 26.70
CA SER A 3 -85.47 7.49 26.58
C SER A 3 -85.37 8.54 27.73
N PRO A 4 -84.50 9.60 27.72
CA PRO A 4 -83.22 9.86 27.00
C PRO A 4 -82.17 10.78 27.73
N ARG A 5 -81.05 11.07 27.01
CA ARG A 5 -80.14 12.26 27.06
C ARG A 5 -79.07 12.24 28.18
N TYR A 6 -77.79 12.56 27.93
CA TYR A 6 -77.30 13.77 27.26
C TYR A 6 -75.97 13.60 26.51
N ARG A 7 -75.91 14.38 25.43
CA ARG A 7 -74.83 14.74 24.51
C ARG A 7 -73.66 15.40 25.25
N LEU A 8 -72.41 15.23 24.82
CA LEU A 8 -71.47 16.35 24.68
C LEU A 8 -70.31 16.03 23.72
N ARG A 9 -69.91 17.10 23.03
CA ARG A 9 -69.07 17.23 21.83
C ARG A 9 -67.74 17.86 22.24
N ARG A 10 -66.62 17.38 21.71
CA ARG A 10 -65.32 18.07 21.45
C ARG A 10 -64.47 17.06 20.66
N SER A 11 -64.11 17.19 19.39
CA SER A 11 -63.59 18.32 18.60
C SER A 11 -62.44 19.05 19.27
N ARG A 12 -61.24 18.53 19.02
CA ARG A 12 -59.96 19.23 18.74
C ARG A 12 -58.82 18.34 19.23
N ASP A 13 -58.14 17.64 18.32
CA ASP A 13 -56.78 17.13 18.56
C ASP A 13 -56.04 16.74 17.26
N THR A 14 -56.43 17.29 16.10
CA THR A 14 -55.71 17.06 14.83
C THR A 14 -54.65 18.11 14.52
N THR A 15 -54.48 19.14 15.37
CA THR A 15 -53.51 20.22 15.11
C THR A 15 -52.18 20.03 15.84
N ALA A 16 -52.11 19.16 16.85
CA ALA A 16 -50.88 18.91 17.61
C ALA A 16 -49.92 17.92 16.91
N GLN A 17 -50.44 16.95 16.14
CA GLN A 17 -49.61 15.96 15.45
C GLN A 17 -48.98 16.47 14.14
N GLY A 18 -49.53 17.52 13.53
CA GLY A 18 -48.96 18.13 12.32
C GLY A 18 -47.72 18.98 12.59
N VAL A 19 -47.66 19.67 13.74
CA VAL A 19 -46.54 20.54 14.10
C VAL A 19 -45.35 19.74 14.64
N ALA A 20 -45.61 18.60 15.30
CA ALA A 20 -44.53 17.74 15.83
C ALA A 20 -43.71 17.02 14.75
N ARG A 21 -44.26 16.82 13.54
CA ARG A 21 -43.53 16.22 12.41
C ARG A 21 -42.70 17.22 11.59
N ALA A 22 -42.96 18.51 11.71
CA ALA A 22 -42.20 19.55 11.01
C ALA A 22 -40.85 19.87 11.68
N HIS A 23 -40.61 19.42 12.91
CA HIS A 23 -39.43 19.76 13.69
C HIS A 23 -38.36 18.65 13.80
N LEU A 24 -38.55 17.50 13.14
CA LEU A 24 -37.59 16.39 13.18
C LEU A 24 -36.78 16.18 11.89
N ASP A 25 -36.94 17.07 10.90
CA ASP A 25 -36.23 17.00 9.61
C ASP A 25 -35.31 18.22 9.37
N GLN A 26 -34.71 18.76 10.43
CA GLN A 26 -33.79 19.93 10.34
C GLN A 26 -32.33 19.63 10.69
N ASN A 27 -31.95 18.37 10.87
CA ASN A 27 -30.55 17.99 11.15
C ASN A 27 -29.86 17.25 9.99
N HIS A 28 -30.19 17.60 8.75
CA HIS A 28 -29.29 17.37 7.64
C HIS A 28 -28.37 18.59 7.51
N ILE A 29 -27.22 18.58 8.20
CA ILE A 29 -26.14 19.55 7.96
C ILE A 29 -25.39 19.05 6.71
N PRO A 30 -25.53 19.68 5.53
CA PRO A 30 -24.68 19.36 4.41
C PRO A 30 -23.36 20.09 4.63
N GLY A 31 -22.27 19.35 4.89
CA GLY A 31 -20.94 19.95 4.86
C GLY A 31 -19.95 19.55 5.96
N SER A 32 -20.15 18.45 6.69
CA SER A 32 -19.02 17.87 7.42
C SER A 32 -18.16 17.07 6.43
N VAL A 33 -17.16 17.73 5.86
CA VAL A 33 -16.11 17.06 5.07
C VAL A 33 -15.45 16.05 5.99
N SER A 34 -15.75 14.76 5.78
CA SER A 34 -15.13 13.65 6.53
C SER A 34 -13.62 13.83 6.56
N ARG A 35 -12.98 13.56 7.71
CA ARG A 35 -11.52 13.61 7.88
C ARG A 35 -10.75 12.80 6.81
N SER A 36 -11.42 11.84 6.15
CA SER A 36 -10.88 11.11 4.99
C SER A 36 -10.74 11.95 3.73
N THR A 37 -11.67 12.87 3.44
CA THR A 37 -11.70 13.70 2.23
C THR A 37 -10.65 14.81 2.31
N LEU A 38 -10.41 15.35 3.51
CA LEU A 38 -9.35 16.34 3.76
C LEU A 38 -7.95 15.73 3.50
N GLY A 39 -7.71 14.50 3.96
CA GLY A 39 -6.45 13.80 3.72
C GLY A 39 -6.21 13.46 2.24
N VAL A 40 -7.28 13.15 1.50
CA VAL A 40 -7.20 12.92 0.04
C VAL A 40 -6.93 14.24 -0.69
N ALA A 41 -7.64 15.31 -0.36
CA ALA A 41 -7.43 16.63 -0.95
C ALA A 41 -5.99 17.13 -0.74
N LEU A 42 -5.46 17.00 0.48
CA LEU A 42 -4.07 17.38 0.79
C LEU A 42 -3.05 16.59 -0.05
N ARG A 43 -3.25 15.28 -0.24
CA ARG A 43 -2.36 14.45 -1.07
C ARG A 43 -2.42 14.84 -2.54
N ILE A 44 -3.61 15.15 -3.06
CA ILE A 44 -3.79 15.63 -4.43
C ILE A 44 -3.07 16.97 -4.60
N VAL A 45 -3.23 17.90 -3.66
CA VAL A 45 -2.55 19.20 -3.70
C VAL A 45 -1.03 19.03 -3.67
N LEU A 46 -0.50 18.19 -2.78
CA LEU A 46 0.94 17.91 -2.72
C LEU A 46 1.46 17.25 -4.00
N ALA A 47 0.71 16.30 -4.57
CA ALA A 47 1.08 15.66 -5.82
C ALA A 47 1.09 16.66 -6.99
N VAL A 48 0.05 17.49 -7.11
CA VAL A 48 -0.05 18.55 -8.14
C VAL A 48 1.05 19.59 -7.96
N ALA A 49 1.34 20.00 -6.73
CA ALA A 49 2.41 20.95 -6.42
C ALA A 49 3.79 20.37 -6.77
N ALA A 50 4.05 19.10 -6.44
CA ALA A 50 5.29 18.43 -6.78
C ALA A 50 5.45 18.26 -8.30
N ILE A 51 4.39 17.81 -9.00
CA ILE A 51 4.38 17.68 -10.46
C ILE A 51 4.56 19.05 -11.12
N GLY A 52 3.86 20.08 -10.64
CA GLY A 52 3.98 21.45 -11.13
C GLY A 52 5.38 22.01 -10.93
N PHE A 53 5.96 21.79 -9.75
CA PHE A 53 7.34 22.18 -9.46
C PHE A 53 8.35 21.46 -10.35
N VAL A 54 8.17 20.17 -10.61
CA VAL A 54 9.02 19.42 -11.56
C VAL A 54 8.81 19.95 -12.98
N ALA A 55 7.58 20.23 -13.40
CA ALA A 55 7.26 20.72 -14.73
C ALA A 55 7.84 22.12 -15.01
N THR A 56 8.01 22.98 -13.99
CA THR A 56 8.67 24.28 -14.17
C THR A 56 10.19 24.18 -14.22
N GLN A 57 10.77 23.08 -13.71
CA GLN A 57 12.22 22.84 -13.70
C GLN A 57 12.69 22.01 -14.91
N VAL A 58 11.77 21.37 -15.63
CA VAL A 58 12.11 20.43 -16.71
C VAL A 58 11.68 20.97 -18.06
N ASP A 59 12.65 21.18 -18.94
CA ASP A 59 12.40 21.52 -20.34
C ASP A 59 11.88 20.28 -21.09
N MET A 60 10.66 20.36 -21.62
CA MET A 60 10.03 19.26 -22.37
C MET A 60 10.83 18.91 -23.63
N SER A 61 11.50 19.89 -24.24
CA SER A 61 12.33 19.65 -25.42
C SER A 61 13.58 18.83 -25.06
N ALA A 62 14.19 19.12 -23.90
CA ALA A 62 15.32 18.37 -23.38
C ALA A 62 14.97 16.91 -23.06
N ILE A 63 13.77 16.62 -22.54
CA ILE A 63 13.31 15.22 -22.33
C ILE A 63 13.23 14.47 -23.66
N VAL A 64 12.61 15.07 -24.68
CA VAL A 64 12.43 14.42 -25.99
C VAL A 64 13.78 14.18 -26.67
N GLU A 65 14.70 15.14 -26.56
CA GLU A 65 16.05 15.01 -27.12
C GLU A 65 16.88 13.95 -26.40
N THR A 66 16.86 13.95 -25.06
CA THR A 66 17.52 12.92 -24.23
C THR A 66 16.95 11.54 -24.53
N GLY A 67 15.64 11.42 -24.72
CA GLY A 67 14.97 10.17 -25.11
C GLY A 67 15.40 9.67 -26.49
N LYS A 68 15.62 10.57 -27.46
CA LYS A 68 16.13 10.19 -28.80
C LYS A 68 17.59 9.74 -28.77
N LYS A 69 18.40 10.33 -27.88
CA LYS A 69 19.81 10.01 -27.68
C LYS A 69 20.04 8.83 -26.72
N ALA A 70 18.98 8.32 -26.08
CA ALA A 70 19.09 7.22 -25.15
C ALA A 70 19.60 5.94 -25.84
N ASP A 71 20.48 5.23 -25.15
CA ASP A 71 21.04 3.98 -25.65
C ASP A 71 20.00 2.86 -25.58
N LYS A 72 19.58 2.41 -26.76
CA LYS A 72 18.52 1.42 -26.94
C LYS A 72 18.85 0.07 -26.32
N TRP A 73 20.13 -0.31 -26.19
CA TRP A 73 20.52 -1.59 -25.60
C TRP A 73 20.29 -1.60 -24.10
N TRP A 74 20.66 -0.52 -23.41
CA TRP A 74 20.39 -0.36 -21.99
C TRP A 74 18.88 -0.28 -21.70
N ILE A 75 18.12 0.43 -22.54
CA ILE A 75 16.66 0.45 -22.42
C ILE A 75 16.05 -0.93 -22.64
N LEU A 76 16.50 -1.68 -23.65
CA LEU A 76 16.02 -3.05 -23.90
C LEU A 76 16.32 -3.96 -22.70
N LEU A 77 17.53 -3.87 -22.14
CA LEU A 77 17.89 -4.62 -20.93
C LEU A 77 16.98 -4.24 -19.75
N ALA A 78 16.68 -2.96 -19.53
CA ALA A 78 15.74 -2.54 -18.50
C ALA A 78 14.33 -3.09 -18.71
N VAL A 79 13.86 -3.16 -19.96
CA VAL A 79 12.56 -3.75 -20.32
C VAL A 79 12.56 -5.26 -20.06
N LEU A 80 13.65 -5.98 -20.38
CA LEU A 80 13.78 -7.41 -20.11
C LEU A 80 13.88 -7.75 -18.61
N LEU A 81 14.37 -6.82 -17.79
CA LEU A 81 14.37 -6.95 -16.33
C LEU A 81 12.96 -6.83 -15.72
N LEU A 82 12.01 -6.20 -16.41
CA LEU A 82 10.63 -6.03 -15.93
C LEU A 82 9.93 -7.38 -15.64
N PRO A 83 9.83 -8.35 -16.58
CA PRO A 83 9.19 -9.64 -16.28
C PRO A 83 9.93 -10.43 -15.19
N ILE A 84 11.25 -10.28 -15.08
CA ILE A 84 12.06 -10.89 -14.01
C ILE A 84 11.63 -10.32 -12.65
N ASN A 85 11.50 -8.99 -12.56
CA ASN A 85 11.08 -8.32 -11.34
C ASN A 85 9.66 -8.73 -10.90
N ILE A 86 8.71 -8.77 -11.84
CA ILE A 86 7.34 -9.24 -11.60
C ILE A 86 7.33 -10.72 -11.16
N SER A 87 8.18 -11.56 -11.78
CA SER A 87 8.31 -12.96 -11.40
C SER A 87 8.85 -13.13 -9.99
N LEU A 88 9.87 -12.35 -9.61
CA LEU A 88 10.42 -12.36 -8.26
C LEU A 88 9.41 -11.89 -7.21
N GLU A 89 8.55 -10.95 -7.57
CA GLU A 89 7.43 -10.55 -6.73
C GLU A 89 6.45 -11.71 -6.46
N ALA A 90 6.11 -12.48 -7.48
CA ALA A 90 5.30 -13.69 -7.33
C ALA A 90 6.01 -14.76 -6.49
N VAL A 91 7.30 -14.99 -6.72
CA VAL A 91 8.13 -15.94 -5.95
C VAL A 91 8.23 -15.54 -4.48
N THR A 92 8.37 -14.25 -4.19
CA THR A 92 8.41 -13.71 -2.83
C THR A 92 7.10 -13.98 -2.08
N TRP A 93 5.97 -13.80 -2.76
CA TRP A 93 4.64 -13.96 -2.15
C TRP A 93 4.18 -15.42 -2.07
N TYR A 94 4.60 -16.27 -3.01
CA TYR A 94 4.13 -17.66 -3.13
C TYR A 94 4.19 -18.50 -1.84
N PRO A 95 5.26 -18.44 -1.00
CA PRO A 95 5.30 -19.16 0.27
C PRO A 95 4.18 -18.80 1.25
N LEU A 96 3.68 -17.57 1.20
CA LEU A 96 2.58 -17.09 2.02
C LEU A 96 1.24 -17.49 1.40
N LEU A 97 1.10 -17.33 0.08
CA LEU A 97 -0.12 -17.67 -0.66
C LEU A 97 -0.52 -19.14 -0.46
N ARG A 98 0.42 -20.09 -0.61
CA ARG A 98 0.16 -21.53 -0.45
C ARG A 98 -0.32 -21.94 0.95
N ARG A 99 -0.24 -21.05 1.95
CA ARG A 99 -0.75 -21.29 3.31
C ARG A 99 -2.21 -20.88 3.46
N VAL A 100 -2.72 -20.06 2.54
CA VAL A 100 -4.03 -19.41 2.67
C VAL A 100 -4.99 -19.72 1.51
N ALA A 101 -4.46 -20.13 0.35
CA ALA A 101 -5.22 -20.29 -0.90
C ALA A 101 -5.39 -21.73 -1.39
N GLY A 102 -5.11 -22.74 -0.56
CA GLY A 102 -5.21 -24.14 -0.98
C GLY A 102 -4.14 -24.53 -2.02
N PRO A 103 -4.37 -25.60 -2.82
CA PRO A 103 -3.46 -25.99 -3.90
C PRO A 103 -3.37 -24.89 -4.96
N THR A 104 -2.25 -24.16 -4.98
CA THR A 104 -1.98 -23.10 -5.96
C THR A 104 -0.62 -23.31 -6.62
N SER A 105 -0.57 -23.15 -7.94
CA SER A 105 0.66 -23.20 -8.72
C SER A 105 1.42 -21.86 -8.67
N ARG A 106 2.72 -21.90 -9.00
CA ARG A 106 3.53 -20.67 -9.11
C ARG A 106 3.08 -19.78 -10.28
N ILE A 107 2.53 -20.39 -11.34
CA ILE A 107 2.01 -19.68 -12.50
C ILE A 107 0.76 -18.90 -12.12
N GLU A 108 -0.16 -19.50 -11.37
CA GLU A 108 -1.33 -18.78 -10.84
C GLU A 108 -0.93 -17.63 -9.92
N ALA A 109 0.09 -17.82 -9.07
CA ALA A 109 0.62 -16.74 -8.25
C ALA A 109 1.19 -15.59 -9.09
N PHE A 110 1.90 -15.89 -10.18
CA PHE A 110 2.38 -14.89 -11.13
C PHE A 110 1.25 -14.15 -11.83
N LEU A 111 0.27 -14.87 -12.38
CA LEU A 111 -0.89 -14.27 -13.04
C LEU A 111 -1.72 -13.42 -12.07
N ALA A 112 -1.86 -13.85 -10.81
CA ALA A 112 -2.52 -13.06 -9.76
C ALA A 112 -1.78 -11.75 -9.45
N VAL A 113 -0.43 -11.77 -9.43
CA VAL A 113 0.37 -10.54 -9.28
C VAL A 113 0.10 -9.60 -10.44
N VAL A 114 0.16 -10.10 -11.67
CA VAL A 114 -0.07 -9.32 -12.89
C VAL A 114 -1.48 -8.73 -12.92
N SER A 115 -2.50 -9.52 -12.56
CA SER A 115 -3.89 -9.05 -12.51
C SER A 115 -4.14 -8.00 -11.42
N GLY A 116 -3.25 -7.90 -10.43
CA GLY A 116 -3.29 -6.87 -9.40
C GLY A 116 -2.95 -5.47 -9.91
N TYR A 117 -2.04 -5.35 -10.88
CA TYR A 117 -1.52 -4.03 -11.29
C TYR A 117 -2.60 -3.05 -11.78
N PRO A 118 -3.56 -3.41 -12.65
CA PRO A 118 -4.59 -2.47 -13.10
C PRO A 118 -5.38 -1.88 -11.94
N LEU A 119 -5.81 -2.72 -10.99
CA LEU A 119 -6.53 -2.24 -9.80
C LEU A 119 -5.64 -1.41 -8.87
N GLY A 120 -4.34 -1.72 -8.79
CA GLY A 120 -3.35 -0.92 -8.08
C GLY A 120 -3.18 0.49 -8.65
N MET A 121 -3.29 0.66 -9.98
CA MET A 121 -3.17 1.97 -10.63
C MET A 121 -4.34 2.89 -10.32
N PHE A 122 -5.54 2.34 -10.17
CA PHE A 122 -6.75 3.12 -9.89
C PHE A 122 -7.04 3.32 -8.40
N THR A 123 -6.22 2.76 -7.50
CA THR A 123 -6.48 2.81 -6.06
C THR A 123 -5.41 3.58 -5.28
N PRO A 124 -5.79 4.37 -4.27
CA PRO A 124 -4.85 5.06 -3.40
C PRO A 124 -3.90 4.08 -2.70
N ALA A 125 -2.62 4.46 -2.59
CA ALA A 125 -1.58 3.65 -1.97
C ALA A 125 -1.47 2.20 -2.52
N ARG A 126 -1.91 1.98 -3.77
CA ARG A 126 -1.93 0.68 -4.45
C ARG A 126 -2.67 -0.42 -3.68
N VAL A 127 -3.62 -0.06 -2.82
CA VAL A 127 -4.38 -1.04 -2.01
C VAL A 127 -5.16 -2.02 -2.88
N GLY A 128 -5.64 -1.57 -4.04
CA GLY A 128 -6.33 -2.39 -5.03
C GLY A 128 -5.48 -3.47 -5.66
N GLU A 129 -4.15 -3.36 -5.61
CA GLU A 129 -3.23 -4.42 -6.07
C GLU A 129 -3.40 -5.69 -5.23
N LEU A 130 -3.57 -5.52 -3.91
CA LEU A 130 -3.79 -6.63 -2.97
C LEU A 130 -5.15 -7.28 -3.20
N ALA A 131 -6.18 -6.46 -3.45
CA ALA A 131 -7.52 -6.94 -3.78
C ALA A 131 -7.54 -7.65 -5.13
N GLY A 132 -6.86 -7.13 -6.15
CA GLY A 132 -6.80 -7.71 -7.48
C GLY A 132 -6.13 -9.08 -7.51
N ARG A 133 -5.05 -9.26 -6.73
CA ARG A 133 -4.44 -10.57 -6.49
C ARG A 133 -5.42 -11.55 -5.85
N ALA A 134 -6.13 -11.10 -4.83
CA ALA A 134 -7.09 -11.93 -4.11
C ALA A 134 -8.32 -12.32 -4.94
N LEU A 135 -8.74 -11.48 -5.89
CA LEU A 135 -9.85 -11.77 -6.79
C LEU A 135 -9.50 -12.81 -7.86
N PHE A 136 -8.23 -12.88 -8.27
CA PHE A 136 -7.77 -13.85 -9.26
C PHE A 136 -7.71 -15.28 -8.71
N ILE A 137 -7.34 -15.42 -7.44
CA ILE A 137 -7.25 -16.72 -6.78
C ILE A 137 -8.65 -17.24 -6.46
N ARG A 138 -8.96 -18.44 -6.95
CA ARG A 138 -10.30 -19.04 -6.86
C ARG A 138 -10.59 -19.64 -5.49
N GLU A 139 -9.57 -20.20 -4.85
CA GLU A 139 -9.68 -20.92 -3.59
C GLU A 139 -9.15 -20.11 -2.41
N GLY A 140 -9.77 -20.30 -1.24
CA GLY A 140 -9.42 -19.57 -0.03
C GLY A 140 -10.16 -18.25 0.13
N ASP A 141 -9.99 -17.65 1.32
CA ASP A 141 -10.64 -16.38 1.62
C ASP A 141 -9.89 -15.20 1.00
N ARG A 142 -10.58 -14.40 0.18
CA ARG A 142 -10.03 -13.23 -0.51
C ARG A 142 -9.34 -12.24 0.43
N THR A 143 -9.90 -12.03 1.62
CA THR A 143 -9.32 -11.08 2.59
C THR A 143 -8.03 -11.63 3.16
N THR A 144 -8.01 -12.91 3.54
CA THR A 144 -6.80 -13.61 3.99
C THR A 144 -5.71 -13.60 2.91
N ILE A 145 -6.07 -13.81 1.64
CA ILE A 145 -5.13 -13.75 0.51
C ILE A 145 -4.56 -12.34 0.35
N ALA A 146 -5.39 -11.30 0.40
CA ALA A 146 -4.94 -9.91 0.35
C ALA A 146 -4.01 -9.56 1.54
N ILE A 147 -4.32 -10.05 2.75
CA ILE A 147 -3.47 -9.89 3.94
C ILE A 147 -2.12 -10.58 3.74
N SER A 148 -2.09 -11.78 3.14
CA SER A 148 -0.83 -12.48 2.86
C SER A 148 0.07 -11.68 1.90
N ALA A 149 -0.52 -10.99 0.91
CA ALA A 149 0.21 -10.09 0.02
C ALA A 149 0.72 -8.85 0.76
N ALA A 150 -0.07 -8.30 1.70
CA ALA A 150 0.38 -7.21 2.56
C ALA A 150 1.57 -7.62 3.45
N VAL A 151 1.58 -8.86 3.95
CA VAL A 151 2.71 -9.38 4.74
C VAL A 151 3.97 -9.51 3.89
N ALA A 152 3.85 -9.92 2.63
CA ALA A 152 4.99 -9.87 1.69
C ALA A 152 5.54 -8.44 1.52
N ARG A 153 4.66 -7.42 1.44
CA ARG A 153 5.07 -6.00 1.40
C ARG A 153 5.80 -5.55 2.66
N LEU A 154 5.43 -6.07 3.84
CA LEU A 154 6.17 -5.78 5.07
C LEU A 154 7.59 -6.36 5.04
N ALA A 155 7.77 -7.56 4.48
CA ALA A 155 9.10 -8.12 4.27
C ALA A 155 9.93 -7.26 3.29
N ASP A 156 9.30 -6.75 2.23
CA ASP A 156 9.94 -5.83 1.30
C ASP A 156 10.39 -4.53 1.98
N LEU A 157 9.54 -3.98 2.86
CA LEU A 157 9.88 -2.79 3.65
C LEU A 157 11.10 -3.04 4.55
N VAL A 158 11.16 -4.19 5.22
CA VAL A 158 12.31 -4.57 6.05
C VAL A 158 13.60 -4.58 5.24
N VAL A 159 13.58 -5.17 4.05
CA VAL A 159 14.76 -5.22 3.17
C VAL A 159 15.18 -3.81 2.73
N VAL A 160 14.23 -2.96 2.34
CA VAL A 160 14.54 -1.57 1.95
C VAL A 160 15.11 -0.77 3.13
N LEU A 161 14.54 -0.91 4.32
CA LEU A 161 15.05 -0.25 5.53
C LEU A 161 16.46 -0.74 5.89
N ALA A 162 16.69 -2.06 5.81
CA ALA A 162 18.00 -2.64 6.09
C ALA A 162 19.06 -2.17 5.10
N ALA A 163 18.76 -2.23 3.79
CA ALA A 163 19.66 -1.76 2.75
C ALA A 163 19.92 -0.25 2.85
N GLY A 164 18.88 0.55 3.06
CA GLY A 164 18.99 2.00 3.24
C GLY A 164 19.80 2.37 4.48
N THR A 165 19.60 1.68 5.60
CA THR A 165 20.38 1.87 6.82
C THR A 165 21.84 1.50 6.60
N ALA A 166 22.12 0.38 5.93
CA ALA A 166 23.48 -0.03 5.60
C ALA A 166 24.20 1.01 4.73
N MET A 167 23.51 1.54 3.71
CA MET A 167 24.05 2.60 2.85
C MET A 167 24.25 3.91 3.60
N LEU A 168 23.34 4.27 4.52
CA LEU A 168 23.48 5.47 5.34
C LEU A 168 24.68 5.37 6.29
N VAL A 169 24.88 4.21 6.93
CA VAL A 169 26.06 3.93 7.76
C VAL A 169 27.32 4.02 6.92
N ALA A 170 27.36 3.36 5.75
CA ALA A 170 28.51 3.41 4.85
C ALA A 170 28.81 4.84 4.38
N GLY A 171 27.79 5.61 4.00
CA GLY A 171 27.91 7.02 3.61
C GLY A 171 28.41 7.90 4.74
N ARG A 172 28.03 7.61 5.99
CA ARG A 172 28.54 8.32 7.17
C ARG A 172 30.00 8.01 7.45
N LEU A 173 30.41 6.74 7.31
CA LEU A 173 31.78 6.28 7.55
C LEU A 173 32.77 6.74 6.48
N THR A 174 32.33 6.78 5.23
CA THR A 174 33.11 7.26 4.06
C THR A 174 33.12 8.78 3.93
N GLY A 175 32.23 9.46 4.66
CA GLY A 175 32.13 10.91 4.70
C GLY A 175 31.28 11.55 3.60
N TYR A 176 30.63 10.76 2.74
CA TYR A 176 29.62 11.26 1.80
C TYR A 176 28.39 11.88 2.51
N VAL A 177 28.07 11.43 3.73
CA VAL A 177 26.97 11.96 4.52
C VAL A 177 27.53 12.73 5.73
N HIS A 178 27.60 14.04 5.60
CA HIS A 178 28.01 14.95 6.67
C HIS A 178 26.99 16.09 6.83
N PHE A 179 26.18 15.99 7.88
CA PHE A 179 25.35 17.07 8.41
C PHE A 179 25.09 16.79 9.90
N ASP A 180 24.73 17.82 10.66
CA ASP A 180 24.69 17.76 12.14
C ASP A 180 23.73 16.71 12.72
N GLY A 181 22.74 16.27 11.94
CA GLY A 181 21.77 15.23 12.31
C GLY A 181 22.09 13.80 11.85
N ALA A 182 23.21 13.58 11.14
CA ALA A 182 23.48 12.31 10.46
C ALA A 182 23.55 11.11 11.42
N ILE A 183 24.17 11.29 12.60
CA ILE A 183 24.29 10.21 13.61
C ILE A 183 22.93 9.86 14.20
N ALA A 184 22.11 10.87 14.52
CA ALA A 184 20.76 10.66 15.00
C ALA A 184 19.90 9.92 13.96
N LEU A 185 20.03 10.32 12.68
CA LEU A 185 19.35 9.65 11.57
C LEU A 185 19.75 8.17 11.45
N VAL A 186 21.06 7.87 11.54
CA VAL A 186 21.57 6.48 11.58
C VAL A 186 20.96 5.70 12.74
N GLY A 187 20.92 6.29 13.94
CA GLY A 187 20.33 5.66 15.13
C GLY A 187 18.85 5.34 14.94
N VAL A 188 18.07 6.30 14.43
CA VAL A 188 16.64 6.11 14.12
C VAL A 188 16.44 5.03 13.05
N ALA A 189 17.23 5.05 11.98
CA ALA A 189 17.16 4.07 10.91
C ALA A 189 17.50 2.65 11.40
N LEU A 190 18.50 2.52 12.27
CA LEU A 190 18.88 1.25 12.89
C LEU A 190 17.76 0.70 13.77
N VAL A 191 17.18 1.54 14.64
CA VAL A 191 16.05 1.15 15.50
C VAL A 191 14.85 0.72 14.65
N ALA A 192 14.49 1.51 13.63
CA ALA A 192 13.40 1.19 12.71
C ALA A 192 13.63 -0.15 12.00
N THR A 193 14.85 -0.42 11.55
CA THR A 193 15.23 -1.68 10.90
C THR A 193 15.12 -2.87 11.87
N VAL A 194 15.64 -2.74 13.10
CA VAL A 194 15.59 -3.81 14.11
C VAL A 194 14.14 -4.10 14.51
N VAL A 195 13.35 -3.06 14.79
CA VAL A 195 11.93 -3.21 15.18
C VAL A 195 11.12 -3.84 14.06
N SER A 196 11.24 -3.32 12.82
CA SER A 196 10.48 -3.87 11.68
C SER A 196 10.87 -5.32 11.39
N THR A 197 12.17 -5.66 11.42
CA THR A 197 12.65 -7.04 11.24
C THR A 197 12.08 -7.95 12.32
N SER A 198 12.10 -7.51 13.58
CA SER A 198 11.57 -8.29 14.71
C SER A 198 10.06 -8.55 14.57
N VAL A 199 9.30 -7.55 14.12
CA VAL A 199 7.85 -7.69 13.86
C VAL A 199 7.57 -8.67 12.72
N VAL A 200 8.34 -8.59 11.63
CA VAL A 200 8.16 -9.47 10.46
C VAL A 200 8.59 -10.91 10.73
N LEU A 201 9.66 -11.13 11.50
CA LEU A 201 10.12 -12.47 11.89
C LEU A 201 9.24 -13.11 12.96
N ALA A 202 8.47 -12.32 13.71
CA ALA A 202 7.47 -12.79 14.65
C ALA A 202 6.05 -12.45 14.14
N PRO A 203 5.53 -13.12 13.09
CA PRO A 203 4.25 -12.79 12.48
C PRO A 203 3.06 -12.88 13.45
N GLY A 204 3.14 -13.72 14.49
CA GLY A 204 2.16 -13.70 15.58
C GLY A 204 2.10 -12.38 16.37
N THR A 205 3.17 -11.59 16.37
CA THR A 205 3.18 -10.22 16.92
C THR A 205 2.33 -9.28 16.07
N ILE A 206 2.28 -9.45 14.75
CA ILE A 206 1.38 -8.69 13.87
C ILE A 206 -0.07 -8.96 14.26
N ALA A 207 -0.42 -10.22 14.51
CA ALA A 207 -1.77 -10.59 14.98
C ALA A 207 -2.10 -9.96 16.35
N ARG A 208 -1.16 -10.01 17.30
CA ARG A 208 -1.34 -9.39 18.64
C ARG A 208 -1.46 -7.86 18.60
N ILE A 209 -0.70 -7.20 17.72
CA ILE A 209 -0.79 -5.74 17.54
C ILE A 209 -2.13 -5.38 16.91
N ALA A 210 -2.56 -6.11 15.88
CA ALA A 210 -3.86 -5.92 15.24
C ALA A 210 -5.01 -6.01 16.25
N ASP A 211 -4.93 -6.98 17.17
CA ASP A 211 -5.92 -7.22 18.22
C ASP A 211 -6.16 -6.05 19.18
N ARG A 212 -5.19 -5.13 19.32
CA ARG A 212 -5.30 -3.93 20.14
C ARG A 212 -6.27 -2.89 19.56
N PHE A 213 -6.52 -2.93 18.24
CA PHE A 213 -7.37 -1.96 17.56
C PHE A 213 -8.80 -2.50 17.39
N HIS A 214 -9.80 -1.76 17.91
CA HIS A 214 -11.21 -2.18 17.88
C HIS A 214 -11.72 -2.53 16.47
N PHE A 215 -11.33 -1.74 15.46
CA PHE A 215 -11.70 -1.98 14.04
C PHE A 215 -11.14 -3.30 13.49
N MET A 216 -10.03 -3.79 14.03
CA MET A 216 -9.35 -5.00 13.54
C MET A 216 -9.96 -6.30 14.04
N LYS A 217 -10.86 -6.25 15.04
CA LYS A 217 -11.53 -7.45 15.59
C LYS A 217 -12.28 -8.25 14.51
N ARG A 218 -12.82 -7.57 13.49
CA ARG A 218 -13.48 -8.19 12.33
C ARG A 218 -12.54 -9.07 11.49
N TYR A 219 -11.24 -8.76 11.51
CA TYR A 219 -10.21 -9.46 10.73
C TYR A 219 -9.48 -10.55 11.52
N ARG A 220 -9.78 -10.75 12.81
CA ARG A 220 -9.17 -11.78 13.67
C ARG A 220 -9.08 -13.17 13.02
N PRO A 221 -10.17 -13.73 12.45
CA PRO A 221 -10.08 -15.04 11.79
C PRO A 221 -9.19 -15.01 10.54
N LYS A 222 -9.08 -13.86 9.88
CA LYS A 222 -8.33 -13.68 8.63
C LYS A 222 -6.82 -13.50 8.87
N ILE A 223 -6.41 -13.09 10.07
CA ILE A 223 -5.00 -12.96 10.46
C ILE A 223 -4.50 -14.15 11.29
N ALA A 224 -5.36 -15.11 11.62
CA ALA A 224 -5.01 -16.27 12.43
C ALA A 224 -3.86 -17.09 11.84
N PHE A 225 -3.78 -17.21 10.51
CA PHE A 225 -2.66 -17.92 9.85
C PHE A 225 -1.26 -17.33 10.17
N LEU A 226 -1.19 -16.08 10.64
CA LEU A 226 0.06 -15.44 11.02
C LEU A 226 0.65 -16.00 12.32
N THR A 227 -0.18 -16.53 13.22
CA THR A 227 0.33 -17.16 14.46
C THR A 227 1.00 -18.49 14.17
N ASP A 228 0.52 -19.20 13.14
CA ASP A 228 1.02 -20.53 12.77
C ASP A 228 2.11 -20.48 11.69
N LEU A 229 2.53 -19.27 11.32
CA LEU A 229 3.50 -19.06 10.25
C LEU A 229 4.93 -19.30 10.77
N PRO A 230 5.65 -20.31 10.25
CA PRO A 230 7.00 -20.59 10.71
C PRO A 230 7.94 -19.45 10.33
N VAL A 231 8.86 -19.12 11.24
CA VAL A 231 9.91 -18.11 11.01
C VAL A 231 10.71 -18.43 9.74
N GLY A 232 10.98 -19.71 9.46
CA GLY A 232 11.67 -20.14 8.24
C GLY A 232 10.92 -19.86 6.93
N VAL A 233 9.60 -19.59 6.97
CA VAL A 233 8.88 -19.05 5.80
C VAL A 233 9.21 -17.57 5.64
N MET A 234 9.14 -16.78 6.72
CA MET A 234 9.45 -15.35 6.68
C MET A 234 10.90 -15.06 6.29
N VAL A 235 11.86 -15.86 6.76
CA VAL A 235 13.27 -15.75 6.34
C VAL A 235 13.41 -15.97 4.84
N ARG A 236 12.71 -16.94 4.26
CA ARG A 236 12.70 -17.16 2.80
C ARG A 236 12.06 -16.00 2.05
N VAL A 237 10.94 -15.47 2.55
CA VAL A 237 10.27 -14.30 1.96
C VAL A 237 11.22 -13.10 1.97
N ILE A 238 11.87 -12.79 3.10
CA ILE A 238 12.87 -11.71 3.21
C ILE A 238 14.04 -11.94 2.26
N GLY A 239 14.54 -13.18 2.14
CA GLY A 239 15.59 -13.52 1.19
C GLY A 239 15.19 -13.24 -0.26
N PHE A 240 13.99 -13.64 -0.67
CA PHE A 240 13.46 -13.32 -2.00
C PHE A 240 13.23 -11.82 -2.20
N SER A 241 12.74 -11.12 -1.18
CA SER A 241 12.62 -9.65 -1.19
C SER A 241 13.97 -8.96 -1.39
N ALA A 242 15.06 -9.48 -0.81
CA ALA A 242 16.42 -8.95 -0.99
C ALA A 242 16.91 -9.11 -2.42
N VAL A 243 16.74 -10.29 -3.02
CA VAL A 243 17.07 -10.52 -4.43
C VAL A 243 16.26 -9.59 -5.33
N ARG A 244 14.96 -9.44 -5.04
CA ARG A 244 14.08 -8.55 -5.79
C ARG A 244 14.51 -7.08 -5.69
N LEU A 245 14.91 -6.62 -4.50
CA LEU A 245 15.45 -5.27 -4.33
C LEU A 245 16.70 -5.07 -5.19
N SER A 246 17.64 -6.02 -5.20
CA SER A 246 18.84 -5.94 -6.03
C SER A 246 18.52 -5.83 -7.52
N VAL A 247 17.56 -6.64 -8.02
CA VAL A 247 17.11 -6.56 -9.42
C VAL A 247 16.40 -5.25 -9.73
N TYR A 248 15.53 -4.79 -8.84
CA TYR A 248 14.83 -3.51 -8.97
C TYR A 248 15.82 -2.33 -9.01
N SER A 249 16.74 -2.24 -8.04
CA SER A 249 17.78 -1.22 -8.01
C SER A 249 18.70 -1.30 -9.22
N GLY A 250 19.09 -2.51 -9.64
CA GLY A 250 19.86 -2.74 -10.87
C GLY A 250 19.14 -2.24 -12.12
N GLN A 251 17.82 -2.42 -12.21
CA GLN A 251 17.01 -1.90 -13.31
C GLN A 251 17.07 -0.37 -13.39
N PHE A 252 17.05 0.35 -12.25
CA PHE A 252 17.22 1.81 -12.25
C PHE A 252 18.62 2.24 -12.67
N VAL A 253 19.66 1.51 -12.25
CA VAL A 253 21.04 1.77 -12.68
C VAL A 253 21.19 1.58 -14.19
N VAL A 254 20.62 0.51 -14.74
CA VAL A 254 20.58 0.24 -16.18
C VAL A 254 19.86 1.37 -16.93
N LEU A 255 18.71 1.84 -16.42
CA LEU A 255 18.01 2.98 -17.00
C LEU A 255 18.86 4.26 -16.94
N ALA A 256 19.53 4.52 -15.82
CA ALA A 256 20.42 5.67 -15.68
C ALA A 256 21.56 5.65 -16.72
N PHE A 257 22.17 4.49 -16.96
CA PHE A 257 23.14 4.32 -18.04
C PHE A 257 22.53 4.54 -19.42
N GLY A 258 21.32 4.04 -19.66
CA GLY A 258 20.61 4.25 -20.93
C GLY A 258 20.39 5.72 -21.27
N PHE A 259 20.07 6.56 -20.27
CA PHE A 259 19.86 8.00 -20.46
C PHE A 259 21.13 8.84 -20.32
N SER A 260 22.22 8.29 -19.77
CA SER A 260 23.48 9.03 -19.55
C SER A 260 24.08 9.63 -20.83
N GLN A 261 23.91 8.97 -21.98
CA GLN A 261 24.41 9.47 -23.28
C GLN A 261 23.67 10.74 -23.75
N GLY A 262 22.42 10.93 -23.35
CA GLY A 262 21.67 12.16 -23.64
C GLY A 262 21.96 13.30 -22.65
N LEU A 263 22.60 13.00 -21.51
CA LEU A 263 22.92 13.97 -20.45
C LEU A 263 24.31 14.59 -20.57
N ASN A 264 25.21 14.03 -21.39
CA ASN A 264 26.49 14.66 -21.70
C ASN A 264 26.28 15.71 -22.81
N PRO A 265 26.41 17.01 -22.53
CA PRO A 265 26.57 17.99 -23.59
C PRO A 265 27.92 17.72 -24.24
N GLY A 266 27.90 17.35 -25.53
CA GLY A 266 29.10 17.37 -26.35
C GLY A 266 29.64 18.79 -26.50
#